data_AF-A0A554IQ66-F1
#
_entry.id   AF-A0A554IQ66-F1
#
_cell.length_a   1.000
_cell.length_b   1.000
_cell.length_c   1.000
_cell.angle_alpha   90.00
_cell.angle_beta   90.00
_cell.angle_gamma   90.00
#
_symmetry.space_group_name_H-M   'P 1'
#
loop_
_entity.id
_entity.type
_entity.pdbx_description
1 polymer ?
#
loop_
_entity_poly.entity_id
_entity_poly.type
_entity_poly.pdbx_seq_one_letter_code
_entity_poly.pdbx_strand_id
1 'polypeptide(L)'
;MSESSAEPIAQVEAALTIDDRFLEVTGTPRALVRDCIRRALLCHDGNVAETIAWMESPNRSLDDVSPSSLIHRGAAQLLLRTLHAQEEIYG
;
A
#
# COMPACT_ATOMS: atom_id res chain seq x y z
N MET A 1 8.30 -25.93 -14.76
CA MET A 1 7.70 -24.68 -15.25
C MET A 1 8.28 -23.59 -14.37
N SER A 2 9.09 -22.69 -14.93
CA SER A 2 9.64 -21.57 -14.15
C SER A 2 8.52 -20.56 -13.97
N GLU A 3 7.80 -20.68 -12.85
CA GLU A 3 6.82 -19.69 -12.45
C GLU A 3 7.61 -18.42 -12.15
N SER A 4 7.50 -17.44 -13.05
CA SER A 4 8.02 -16.10 -12.82
C SER A 4 7.19 -15.50 -11.70
N SER A 5 7.57 -15.78 -10.45
CA SER A 5 6.97 -15.15 -9.28
C SER A 5 7.34 -13.67 -9.33
N ALA A 6 6.43 -12.84 -9.82
CA ALA A 6 6.57 -11.41 -9.70
C ALA A 6 6.74 -11.06 -8.21
N GLU A 7 7.64 -10.14 -7.89
CA GLU A 7 7.83 -9.67 -6.51
C GLU A 7 6.47 -9.26 -5.91
N PRO A 8 6.12 -9.67 -4.67
CA PRO A 8 4.81 -9.37 -4.05
C PRO A 8 4.43 -7.89 -4.10
N ILE A 9 5.40 -6.99 -3.92
CA ILE A 9 5.19 -5.54 -4.03
C ILE A 9 4.71 -5.17 -5.43
N ALA A 10 5.33 -5.71 -6.49
CA ALA A 10 4.96 -5.41 -7.88
C ALA A 10 3.56 -5.94 -8.21
N GLN A 11 3.13 -7.06 -7.60
CA GLN A 11 1.77 -7.58 -7.76
C GLN A 11 0.73 -6.64 -7.12
N VAL A 12 1.01 -6.12 -5.93
CA VAL A 12 0.13 -5.14 -5.26
C VAL A 12 0.10 -3.82 -6.03
N GLU A 13 1.26 -3.31 -6.48
CA GLU A 13 1.35 -2.10 -7.33
C GLU A 13 0.49 -2.25 -8.60
N ALA A 14 0.60 -3.39 -9.29
CA ALA A 14 -0.19 -3.67 -10.49
C ALA A 14 -1.70 -3.75 -10.19
N ALA A 15 -2.09 -4.44 -9.11
CA ALA A 15 -3.49 -4.57 -8.71
C ALA A 15 -4.12 -3.21 -8.37
N LEU A 16 -3.36 -2.33 -7.70
CA LEU A 16 -3.81 -1.00 -7.31
C LEU A 16 -3.63 0.05 -8.42
N THR A 17 -3.24 -0.35 -9.64
CA THR A 17 -3.01 0.55 -10.79
C THR A 17 -1.98 1.65 -10.49
N ILE A 18 -0.92 1.31 -9.74
CA ILE A 18 0.17 2.22 -9.37
C ILE A 18 1.29 2.07 -10.42
N ASP A 19 1.22 2.86 -11.49
CA ASP A 19 2.24 2.92 -12.56
C ASP A 19 3.05 4.23 -12.53
N ASP A 20 4.01 4.39 -13.46
CA ASP A 20 4.85 5.60 -13.54
C ASP A 20 4.02 6.87 -13.76
N ARG A 21 2.97 6.77 -14.58
CA ARG A 21 2.07 7.90 -14.88
C ARG A 21 1.27 8.30 -13.65
N PHE A 22 0.80 7.33 -12.87
CA PHE A 22 0.15 7.56 -11.59
C PHE A 22 1.05 8.34 -10.61
N LEU A 23 2.31 7.93 -10.48
CA LEU A 23 3.27 8.57 -9.58
C LEU A 23 3.64 9.99 -10.04
N GLU A 24 3.75 10.21 -11.36
CA GLU A 24 3.97 11.53 -11.94
C GLU A 24 2.81 12.48 -11.66
N VAL A 25 1.56 12.03 -11.87
CA VAL A 25 0.35 12.85 -11.66
C VAL A 25 0.15 13.20 -10.19
N THR A 26 0.35 12.23 -9.29
CA THR A 26 0.16 12.46 -7.85
C THR A 26 1.35 13.15 -7.18
N GLY A 27 2.51 13.21 -7.84
CA GLY A 27 3.76 13.69 -7.25
C GLY A 27 4.27 12.79 -6.12
N THR A 28 3.74 11.57 -5.98
CA THR A 28 4.09 10.66 -4.90
C THR A 28 5.39 9.90 -5.23
N PRO A 29 6.43 9.93 -4.38
CA PRO A 29 7.65 9.16 -4.64
C PRO A 29 7.37 7.66 -4.65
N ARG A 30 7.90 6.92 -5.66
CA ARG A 30 7.77 5.45 -5.72
C ARG A 30 8.24 4.75 -4.44
N ALA A 31 9.35 5.22 -3.88
CA ALA A 31 9.90 4.66 -2.64
C ALA A 31 8.88 4.71 -1.50
N LEU A 32 8.16 5.83 -1.35
CA LEU A 32 7.14 6.00 -0.33
C LEU A 32 5.96 5.03 -0.51
N VAL A 33 5.48 4.87 -1.75
CA VAL A 33 4.38 3.94 -2.05
C VAL A 33 4.80 2.50 -1.78
N ARG A 34 6.00 2.10 -2.21
CA ARG A 34 6.54 0.76 -1.96
C ARG A 34 6.76 0.50 -0.47
N ASP A 35 7.11 1.51 0.31
CA ASP A 35 7.22 1.38 1.77
C ASP A 35 5.84 1.14 2.42
N CYS A 36 4.79 1.86 2.00
CA CYS A 36 3.43 1.59 2.44
C CYS A 36 2.98 0.16 2.09
N ILE A 37 3.22 -0.28 0.85
CA ILE A 37 2.88 -1.62 0.38
C ILE A 37 3.65 -2.69 1.16
N ARG A 38 4.96 -2.49 1.37
CA ARG A 38 5.79 -3.44 2.13
C ARG A 38 5.26 -3.62 3.55
N ARG A 39 4.85 -2.54 4.21
CA ARG A 39 4.24 -2.63 5.53
C ARG A 39 2.93 -3.35 5.55
N ALA A 40 2.03 -3.01 4.64
CA ALA A 40 0.76 -3.72 4.53
C ALA A 40 1.00 -5.22 4.31
N LEU A 41 1.93 -5.59 3.43
CA LEU A 41 2.35 -6.98 3.26
C LEU A 41 2.87 -7.61 4.55
N LEU A 42 3.69 -6.92 5.34
CA LEU A 42 4.17 -7.43 6.63
C LEU A 42 3.02 -7.66 7.63
N CYS A 43 2.03 -6.76 7.67
CA CYS A 43 0.84 -6.91 8.53
C CYS A 43 -0.05 -8.11 8.13
N HIS A 44 0.09 -8.61 6.90
CA HIS A 44 -0.69 -9.72 6.34
C HIS A 44 0.19 -10.94 6.02
N ASP A 45 1.32 -11.12 6.72
CA ASP A 45 2.23 -12.28 6.54
C ASP A 45 2.70 -12.51 5.09
N GLY A 46 2.80 -11.45 4.30
CA GLY A 46 3.17 -11.48 2.88
C GLY A 46 2.04 -11.91 1.94
N ASN A 47 0.81 -12.10 2.43
CA ASN A 47 -0.34 -12.47 1.62
C ASN A 47 -0.80 -11.30 0.74
N VAL A 48 -0.52 -11.41 -0.56
CA VAL A 48 -0.85 -10.38 -1.56
C VAL A 48 -2.35 -10.13 -1.67
N ALA A 49 -3.18 -11.19 -1.67
CA ALA A 49 -4.62 -11.07 -1.86
C ALA A 49 -5.28 -10.35 -0.67
N GLU A 50 -4.90 -10.71 0.55
CA GLU A 50 -5.37 -10.04 1.77
C GLU A 50 -4.87 -8.59 1.84
N THR A 51 -3.62 -8.35 1.44
CA THR A 51 -3.07 -6.99 1.38
C THR A 51 -3.86 -6.11 0.41
N ILE A 52 -4.16 -6.59 -0.80
CA ILE A 52 -4.97 -5.84 -1.77
C ILE A 52 -6.36 -5.56 -1.21
N ALA A 53 -7.02 -6.60 -0.67
CA ALA A 53 -8.35 -6.45 -0.10
C ALA A 53 -8.39 -5.42 1.03
N TRP A 54 -7.39 -5.40 1.91
CA TRP A 54 -7.26 -4.39 2.96
C TRP A 54 -6.97 -3.00 2.39
N MET A 55 -6.07 -2.88 1.41
CA MET A 55 -5.71 -1.61 0.77
C MET A 55 -6.91 -0.96 0.05
N GLU A 56 -7.85 -1.75 -0.47
CA GLU A 56 -9.05 -1.28 -1.15
C GLU A 56 -10.22 -1.01 -0.18
N SER A 57 -10.17 -1.58 1.02
CA SER A 57 -11.25 -1.45 2.01
C SER A 57 -11.13 -0.18 2.85
N PRO A 58 -12.25 0.51 3.15
CA PRO A 58 -12.31 1.54 4.17
C PRO A 58 -11.72 1.07 5.50
N ASN A 59 -10.91 1.91 6.14
CA ASN A 59 -10.33 1.61 7.45
C ASN A 59 -10.70 2.71 8.46
N ARG A 60 -11.27 2.32 9.60
CA ARG A 60 -11.64 3.25 10.69
C ARG A 60 -10.46 4.07 11.21
N SER A 61 -9.26 3.51 11.17
CA SER A 61 -8.03 4.19 11.57
C SER A 61 -7.58 5.27 10.58
N LEU A 62 -8.21 5.29 9.40
CA LEU A 62 -8.00 6.23 8.30
C LEU A 62 -9.27 7.03 7.98
N ASP A 63 -10.13 7.26 8.99
CA ASP A 63 -11.38 8.01 8.85
C ASP A 63 -12.32 7.40 7.79
N ASP A 64 -12.42 6.08 7.78
CA ASP A 64 -13.19 5.28 6.81
C ASP A 64 -12.78 5.50 5.34
N VAL A 65 -11.55 5.97 5.11
CA VAL A 65 -10.92 6.04 3.78
C VAL A 65 -10.08 4.79 3.55
N SER A 66 -10.05 4.28 2.31
CA SER A 66 -9.17 3.16 1.97
C SER A 66 -7.71 3.62 1.82
N PRO A 67 -6.72 2.79 2.22
CA PRO A 67 -5.30 3.07 1.99
C PRO A 67 -4.97 3.40 0.53
N SER A 68 -5.58 2.67 -0.42
CA SER A 68 -5.41 2.92 -1.86
C SER A 68 -5.93 4.31 -2.25
N SER A 69 -7.07 4.74 -1.70
CA SER A 69 -7.62 6.08 -1.96
C SER A 69 -6.70 7.19 -1.45
N LEU A 70 -6.04 6.99 -0.31
CA LEU A 70 -5.05 7.96 0.19
C LEU A 70 -3.84 8.05 -0.73
N ILE A 71 -3.32 6.92 -1.20
CA ILE A 71 -2.24 6.89 -2.19
C ILE A 71 -2.68 7.63 -3.45
N HIS A 72 -3.88 7.38 -3.95
CA HIS A 72 -4.41 8.01 -5.16
C HIS A 72 -4.64 9.52 -5.06
N ARG A 73 -4.81 10.03 -3.84
CA ARG A 73 -4.93 11.48 -3.57
C ARG A 73 -3.58 12.16 -3.30
N GLY A 74 -2.46 11.46 -3.48
CA GLY A 74 -1.13 11.97 -3.14
C GLY A 74 -0.84 12.04 -1.64
N ALA A 75 -1.67 11.38 -0.81
CA ALA A 75 -1.57 11.40 0.64
C ALA A 75 -0.84 10.16 1.21
N ALA A 76 0.05 9.53 0.43
CA ALA A 76 0.79 8.35 0.88
C ALA A 76 1.65 8.61 2.14
N GLN A 77 2.11 9.85 2.36
CA GLN A 77 2.83 10.21 3.59
C GLN A 77 1.95 10.19 4.84
N LEU A 78 0.64 10.45 4.69
CA LEU A 78 -0.32 10.35 5.79
C LEU A 78 -0.54 8.87 6.13
N LEU A 79 -0.73 8.03 5.11
CA LEU A 79 -0.86 6.59 5.28
C LEU A 79 0.36 5.98 6.00
N LEU A 80 1.58 6.31 5.57
CA LEU A 80 2.79 5.79 6.20
C LEU A 80 2.90 6.18 7.69
N ARG A 81 2.54 7.44 8.01
CA ARG A 81 2.53 7.91 9.41
C ARG A 81 1.52 7.17 10.26
N THR A 82 0.33 6.90 9.74
CA THR A 82 -0.68 6.10 10.47
C THR A 82 -0.22 4.66 10.68
N LEU A 83 0.40 4.04 9.67
CA LEU A 83 0.94 2.68 9.79
C LEU A 83 2.05 2.60 10.86
N HIS A 84 2.98 3.56 10.89
CA HIS A 84 3.99 3.66 11.96
C HIS A 84 3.37 3.74 13.36
N ALA A 85 2.37 4.63 13.53
CA ALA A 85 1.74 4.82 14.83
C ALA A 85 1.05 3.55 15.32
N GLN A 86 0.54 2.70 14.41
CA GLN A 86 -0.01 1.39 14.78
C GLN A 86 1.08 0.39 15.17
N GLU A 87 2.19 0.34 14.44
CA GLU A 87 3.34 -0.50 14.82
C GLU A 87 3.84 -0.17 16.24
N GLU A 88 3.90 1.11 16.62
CA GLU A 88 4.33 1.53 17.97
C GLU A 88 3.36 1.14 19.09
N ILE A 89 2.07 0.96 18.80
CA ILE A 89 1.02 0.63 19.79
C ILE A 89 0.84 -0.88 19.95
N TYR A 90 1.00 -1.64 18.85
CA TYR A 90 0.64 -3.05 18.78
C TYR A 90 1.83 -4.00 18.56
N GLY A 91 3.04 -3.47 18.34
CA GLY A 91 4.31 -4.20 18.32
C GLY A 91 5.05 -4.13 19.65
#